data_AF-A0A818ZFK1-F1
#
_entry.id   AF-A0A818ZFK1-F1
#
_cell.length_a   1.000
_cell.length_b   1.000
_cell.length_c   1.000
_cell.angle_alpha   90.00
_cell.angle_beta   90.00
_cell.angle_gamma   90.00
#
_symmetry.space_group_name_H-M   'P 1'
#
loop_
_entity.id
_entity.type
_entity.pdbx_description
1 polymer ?
#
loop_
_entity_poly.entity_id
_entity_poly.type
_entity_poly.pdbx_seq_one_letter_code
_entity_poly.pdbx_strand_id
1 'polypeptide(L)'
;MNCLSVDIDTHFPVAGCLPKQPTGALQLLTKHPQYDGRQITIAVIDTGIDPLANGLQKTSTGKEKLIDLRDSTGSGDVDISTIVKVISNNNQEDRLIQGLSGRKLKIPSHWKNPSGNYHIGIKALKQIIPTSAFERLSKERREKIFEPEHRLALAEAQQRLNEHISKYPSPNEEQKLMREEFQSFVDALKEVEKKYNDPGAFLDCIVWNDGDTWIACIDTSEQGELDQCKCLTNYIDSHEFATFSAIDMVTYSVQIHHEINILEIVVAGEY
;
A
#
# COMPACT_ATOMS: atom_id res chain seq x y z
N MET A 1 1.76 21.59 51.61
CA MET A 1 1.09 22.22 50.45
C MET A 1 0.70 21.09 49.50
N ASN A 2 -0.59 20.79 49.42
CA ASN A 2 -1.14 19.74 48.56
C ASN A 2 -1.13 20.21 47.11
N CYS A 3 -0.41 19.49 46.26
CA CYS A 3 -0.61 19.59 44.81
C CYS A 3 -1.71 18.58 44.47
N LEU A 4 -2.90 19.10 44.16
CA LEU A 4 -4.04 18.31 43.72
C LEU A 4 -3.67 17.59 42.42
N SER A 5 -3.76 16.26 42.44
CA SER A 5 -3.79 15.44 41.23
C SER A 5 -5.07 15.77 40.47
N VAL A 6 -4.92 16.31 39.27
CA VAL A 6 -6.04 16.43 38.33
C VAL A 6 -6.30 15.03 37.78
N ASP A 7 -7.33 14.36 38.29
CA ASP A 7 -7.92 13.20 37.62
C ASP A 7 -8.53 13.69 36.30
N ILE A 8 -7.78 13.51 35.21
CA ILE A 8 -8.35 13.63 33.86
C ILE A 8 -9.21 12.38 33.69
N ASP A 9 -10.52 12.56 33.59
CA ASP A 9 -11.48 11.50 33.30
C ASP A 9 -11.10 10.85 31.95
N THR A 10 -10.48 9.67 32.02
CA THR A 10 -9.83 8.98 30.89
C THR A 10 -10.79 8.14 30.06
N HIS A 11 -12.10 8.18 30.32
CA HIS A 11 -13.09 7.43 29.55
C HIS A 11 -13.77 8.30 28.50
N PHE A 12 -13.24 8.22 27.26
CA PHE A 12 -13.95 8.71 26.09
C PHE A 12 -15.38 8.12 26.05
N PRO A 13 -16.45 8.92 25.86
CA PRO A 13 -17.82 8.43 25.98
C PRO A 13 -18.23 7.66 24.72
N VAL A 14 -17.74 6.41 24.58
CA VAL A 14 -18.06 5.48 23.49
C VAL A 14 -19.58 5.30 23.34
N ALA A 15 -20.32 5.38 24.44
CA ALA A 15 -21.78 5.31 24.47
C ALA A 15 -22.46 6.43 23.65
N GLY A 16 -21.81 7.58 23.46
CA GLY A 16 -22.31 8.70 22.67
C GLY A 16 -21.97 8.63 21.17
N CYS A 17 -21.05 7.76 20.75
CA CYS A 17 -20.62 7.66 19.35
C CYS A 17 -21.69 7.04 18.43
N LEU A 18 -22.59 6.24 18.99
CA LEU A 18 -23.71 5.65 18.27
C LEU A 18 -25.01 6.10 18.95
N PRO A 19 -25.99 6.64 18.23
CA PRO A 19 -27.22 7.21 18.80
C PRO A 19 -28.21 6.13 19.29
N LYS A 20 -27.76 5.11 20.03
CA LYS A 20 -28.57 3.95 20.48
C LYS A 20 -29.68 4.32 21.46
N GLN A 21 -29.45 5.34 22.29
CA GLN A 21 -30.45 5.89 23.22
C GLN A 21 -31.54 6.69 22.49
N PRO A 22 -31.22 7.75 21.72
CA PRO A 22 -32.24 8.55 21.05
C PRO A 22 -33.00 7.79 19.95
N THR A 23 -32.39 6.77 19.32
CA THR A 23 -33.09 5.89 18.36
C THR A 23 -33.99 4.83 19.03
N GLY A 24 -33.93 4.69 20.36
CA GLY A 24 -34.65 3.64 21.09
C GLY A 24 -34.06 2.23 20.91
N ALA A 25 -32.98 2.05 20.13
CA ALA A 25 -32.35 0.75 19.90
C ALA A 25 -31.92 0.07 21.21
N LEU A 26 -31.40 0.84 22.18
CA LEU A 26 -31.02 0.29 23.48
C LEU A 26 -32.24 -0.22 24.26
N GLN A 27 -33.37 0.47 24.20
CA GLN A 27 -34.60 0.07 24.89
C GLN A 27 -35.20 -1.19 24.27
N LEU A 28 -35.16 -1.31 22.94
CA LEU A 28 -35.57 -2.52 22.22
C LEU A 28 -34.73 -3.73 22.66
N LEU A 29 -33.40 -3.59 22.67
CA LEU A 29 -32.49 -4.67 23.08
C LEU A 29 -32.64 -5.02 24.56
N THR A 30 -32.92 -4.05 25.43
CA THR A 30 -33.16 -4.30 26.86
C THR A 30 -34.43 -5.14 27.06
N LYS A 31 -35.50 -4.86 26.30
CA LYS A 31 -36.77 -5.62 26.37
C LYS A 31 -36.68 -6.97 25.67
N HIS A 32 -35.92 -7.05 24.58
CA HIS A 32 -35.75 -8.25 23.75
C HIS A 32 -34.25 -8.52 23.50
N PRO A 33 -33.54 -9.13 24.46
CA PRO A 33 -32.08 -9.33 24.37
C PRO A 33 -31.60 -10.15 23.17
N GLN A 34 -32.51 -10.89 22.54
CA GLN A 34 -32.22 -11.74 21.38
C GLN A 34 -32.47 -11.03 20.03
N TYR A 35 -32.98 -9.78 20.04
CA TYR A 35 -33.29 -9.01 18.83
C TYR A 35 -32.10 -8.13 18.41
N ASP A 36 -30.91 -8.71 18.48
CA ASP A 36 -29.62 -8.07 18.20
C ASP A 36 -29.12 -8.28 16.76
N GLY A 37 -30.00 -8.75 15.87
CA GLY A 37 -29.69 -9.00 14.46
C GLY A 37 -28.98 -10.32 14.19
N ARG A 38 -28.85 -11.22 15.19
CA ARG A 38 -28.33 -12.58 14.95
C ARG A 38 -29.10 -13.28 13.82
N GLN A 39 -28.37 -14.04 13.00
CA GLN A 39 -28.90 -14.75 11.82
C GLN A 39 -29.35 -13.84 10.66
N ILE A 40 -29.11 -12.53 10.74
CA ILE A 40 -29.34 -11.59 9.64
C ILE A 40 -28.00 -11.17 9.04
N THR A 41 -27.91 -11.20 7.71
CA THR A 41 -26.79 -10.67 6.94
C THR A 41 -27.23 -9.38 6.25
N ILE A 42 -26.39 -8.35 6.30
CA ILE A 42 -26.64 -7.06 5.67
C ILE A 42 -25.54 -6.84 4.62
N ALA A 43 -25.96 -6.52 3.39
CA ALA A 43 -25.06 -6.00 2.37
C ALA A 43 -25.01 -4.48 2.48
N VAL A 44 -23.80 -3.93 2.57
CA VAL A 44 -23.56 -2.48 2.58
C VAL A 44 -22.96 -2.11 1.23
N ILE A 45 -23.64 -1.26 0.47
CA ILE A 45 -23.17 -0.75 -0.82
C ILE A 45 -22.81 0.71 -0.60
N ASP A 46 -21.51 0.96 -0.42
CA ASP A 46 -20.93 2.25 -0.09
C ASP A 46 -19.50 2.31 -0.65
N THR A 47 -18.71 3.30 -0.25
CA THR A 47 -17.30 3.56 -0.54
C THR A 47 -16.32 2.56 0.11
N GLY A 48 -16.84 1.48 0.71
CA GLY A 48 -16.06 0.43 1.34
C GLY A 48 -16.12 0.48 2.87
N ILE A 49 -15.46 -0.50 3.50
CA ILE A 49 -15.47 -0.71 4.94
C ILE A 49 -14.06 -1.10 5.37
N ASP A 50 -13.53 -0.43 6.40
CA ASP A 50 -12.25 -0.79 7.01
C ASP A 50 -12.42 -2.04 7.90
N PRO A 51 -11.79 -3.19 7.55
CA PRO A 51 -11.84 -4.40 8.35
C PRO A 51 -11.09 -4.27 9.69
N LEU A 52 -10.23 -3.27 9.89
CA LEU A 52 -9.59 -2.99 11.19
C LEU A 52 -10.52 -2.27 12.18
N ALA A 53 -11.70 -1.79 11.76
CA ALA A 53 -12.59 -1.09 12.66
C ALA A 53 -13.04 -1.99 13.82
N ASN A 54 -12.74 -1.57 15.06
CA ASN A 54 -13.03 -2.36 16.28
C ASN A 54 -14.50 -2.79 16.41
N GLY A 55 -15.45 -1.97 15.92
CA GLY A 55 -16.88 -2.28 15.95
C GLY A 55 -17.35 -3.31 14.91
N LEU A 56 -16.46 -3.75 14.02
CA LEU A 56 -16.74 -4.65 12.90
C LEU A 56 -16.03 -6.01 13.00
N GLN A 57 -15.30 -6.25 14.09
CA GLN A 57 -14.60 -7.52 14.30
C GLN A 57 -15.57 -8.68 14.53
N LYS A 58 -16.34 -8.63 15.63
CA LYS A 58 -17.19 -9.74 16.07
C LYS A 58 -18.65 -9.33 16.24
N THR A 59 -19.55 -10.28 15.99
CA THR A 59 -20.97 -10.18 16.34
C THR A 59 -21.18 -10.38 17.84
N SER A 60 -22.39 -10.12 18.34
CA SER A 60 -22.78 -10.43 19.73
C SER A 60 -22.65 -11.92 20.11
N THR A 61 -22.52 -12.81 19.11
CA THR A 61 -22.35 -14.25 19.29
C THR A 61 -20.92 -14.74 19.08
N GLY A 62 -19.95 -13.82 18.91
CA GLY A 62 -18.54 -14.16 18.75
C GLY A 62 -18.11 -14.59 17.34
N LYS A 63 -19.03 -14.63 16.37
CA LYS A 63 -18.72 -14.87 14.95
C LYS A 63 -18.11 -13.64 14.29
N GLU A 64 -17.37 -13.82 13.20
CA GLU A 64 -16.95 -12.70 12.33
C GLU A 64 -18.16 -11.87 11.90
N LYS A 65 -18.04 -10.55 11.99
CA LYS A 65 -19.12 -9.64 11.62
C LYS A 65 -19.02 -9.18 10.17
N LEU A 66 -17.80 -9.01 9.66
CA LEU A 66 -17.54 -8.74 8.26
C LEU A 66 -17.18 -10.05 7.55
N ILE A 67 -18.08 -10.55 6.71
CA ILE A 67 -17.97 -11.89 6.11
C ILE A 67 -17.55 -11.88 4.63
N ASP A 68 -17.67 -10.74 3.93
CA ASP A 68 -17.18 -10.56 2.57
C ASP A 68 -16.85 -9.07 2.33
N LEU A 69 -15.91 -8.81 1.42
CA LEU A 69 -15.47 -7.48 1.01
C LEU A 69 -15.24 -7.48 -0.50
N ARG A 70 -15.90 -6.57 -1.22
CA ARG A 70 -15.80 -6.47 -2.69
C ARG A 70 -15.72 -5.03 -3.16
N ASP A 71 -14.94 -4.82 -4.21
CA ASP A 71 -14.90 -3.63 -5.04
C ASP A 71 -15.70 -3.89 -6.33
N SER A 72 -16.88 -3.29 -6.44
CA SER A 72 -17.71 -3.38 -7.66
C SER A 72 -17.40 -2.29 -8.69
N THR A 73 -16.38 -1.45 -8.46
CA THR A 73 -15.98 -0.39 -9.38
C THR A 73 -14.94 -0.85 -10.41
N GLY A 74 -14.23 -1.94 -10.12
CA GLY A 74 -13.09 -2.42 -10.91
C GLY A 74 -11.81 -1.60 -10.70
N SER A 75 -11.81 -0.65 -9.75
CA SER A 75 -10.64 0.17 -9.47
C SER A 75 -9.47 -0.66 -8.97
N GLY A 76 -9.75 -1.73 -8.22
CA GLY A 76 -8.80 -2.70 -7.70
C GLY A 76 -8.36 -3.79 -8.67
N ASP A 77 -8.94 -3.87 -9.88
CA ASP A 77 -8.70 -4.98 -10.79
C ASP A 77 -7.26 -4.98 -11.34
N VAL A 78 -6.67 -6.17 -11.36
CA VAL A 78 -5.35 -6.47 -11.89
C VAL A 78 -5.47 -7.64 -12.86
N ASP A 79 -5.07 -7.42 -14.10
CA ASP A 79 -4.91 -8.48 -15.10
C ASP A 79 -3.74 -9.38 -14.69
N ILE A 80 -4.03 -10.66 -14.46
CA ILE A 80 -3.09 -11.71 -14.09
C ILE A 80 -3.00 -12.81 -15.17
N SER A 81 -3.34 -12.49 -16.42
CA SER A 81 -3.29 -13.43 -17.56
C SER A 81 -1.87 -13.83 -17.94
N THR A 82 -0.85 -13.06 -17.54
CA THR A 82 0.55 -13.39 -17.81
C THR A 82 1.03 -14.47 -16.85
N ILE A 83 1.50 -15.60 -17.39
CA ILE A 83 2.01 -16.73 -16.61
C ILE A 83 3.52 -16.84 -16.77
N VAL A 84 4.23 -16.94 -15.64
CA VAL A 84 5.67 -17.14 -15.58
C VAL A 84 6.04 -18.34 -14.72
N LYS A 85 7.26 -18.84 -14.91
CA LYS A 85 7.88 -19.88 -14.08
C LYS A 85 9.16 -19.34 -13.47
N VAL A 86 9.59 -19.97 -12.37
CA VAL A 86 10.87 -19.65 -11.73
C VAL A 86 12.01 -19.85 -12.73
N ILE A 87 12.88 -18.84 -12.82
CA ILE A 87 14.10 -18.88 -13.62
C ILE A 87 15.12 -19.73 -12.87
N SER A 88 15.46 -20.91 -13.40
CA SER A 88 16.52 -21.74 -12.85
C SER A 88 17.88 -21.22 -13.33
N ASN A 89 18.62 -20.54 -12.45
CA ASN A 89 20.06 -20.35 -12.67
C ASN A 89 20.82 -21.52 -12.04
N ASN A 90 21.93 -21.93 -12.65
CA ASN A 90 22.73 -23.11 -12.29
C ASN A 90 23.26 -23.15 -10.83
N ASN A 91 23.04 -22.08 -10.05
CA ASN A 91 23.31 -22.00 -8.63
C ASN A 91 21.97 -21.88 -7.89
N GLN A 92 21.60 -22.94 -7.14
CA GLN A 92 20.29 -23.22 -6.55
C GLN A 92 19.80 -22.24 -5.45
N GLU A 93 20.32 -21.02 -5.33
CA GLU A 93 20.07 -20.21 -4.12
C GLU A 93 18.86 -19.26 -4.20
N ASP A 94 18.46 -18.77 -5.37
CA ASP A 94 17.31 -17.86 -5.48
C ASP A 94 16.27 -18.33 -6.50
N ARG A 95 15.07 -18.69 -6.00
CA ARG A 95 13.88 -18.90 -6.83
C ARG A 95 13.38 -17.53 -7.29
N LEU A 96 13.74 -17.10 -8.50
CA LEU A 96 13.37 -15.78 -9.02
C LEU A 96 12.35 -15.86 -10.15
N ILE A 97 11.42 -14.90 -10.19
CA ILE A 97 10.61 -14.58 -11.37
C ILE A 97 10.84 -13.11 -11.76
N GLN A 98 10.62 -12.76 -13.01
CA GLN A 98 10.63 -11.35 -13.44
C GLN A 98 9.19 -10.82 -13.39
N GLY A 99 8.95 -9.82 -12.54
CA GLY A 99 7.67 -9.12 -12.45
C GLY A 99 7.41 -8.22 -13.66
N LEU A 100 6.16 -7.79 -13.84
CA LEU A 100 5.78 -6.88 -14.93
C LEU A 100 6.36 -5.47 -14.73
N SER A 101 6.75 -5.12 -13.50
CA SER A 101 7.53 -3.90 -13.22
C SER A 101 8.96 -3.94 -13.79
N GLY A 102 9.44 -5.12 -14.19
CA GLY A 102 10.83 -5.39 -14.53
C GLY A 102 11.70 -5.81 -13.34
N ARG A 103 11.20 -5.73 -12.10
CA ARG A 103 11.92 -6.23 -10.91
C ARG A 103 12.04 -7.75 -10.91
N LYS A 104 13.10 -8.24 -10.27
CA LYS A 104 13.25 -9.66 -9.94
C LYS A 104 12.57 -9.90 -8.60
N LEU A 105 11.61 -10.81 -8.57
CA LEU A 105 10.85 -11.14 -7.37
C LEU A 105 11.36 -12.45 -6.80
N LYS A 106 11.77 -12.45 -5.53
CA LYS A 106 12.26 -13.62 -4.81
C LYS A 106 11.09 -14.42 -4.26
N ILE A 107 10.89 -15.61 -4.80
CA ILE A 107 9.86 -16.54 -4.38
C ILE A 107 10.33 -17.28 -3.12
N PRO A 108 9.63 -17.14 -1.98
CA PRO A 108 9.98 -17.84 -0.77
C PRO A 108 9.98 -19.37 -0.97
N SER A 109 10.98 -20.04 -0.40
CA SER A 109 11.15 -21.48 -0.54
C SER A 109 9.99 -22.27 0.05
N HIS A 110 9.33 -21.71 1.07
CA HIS A 110 8.21 -22.32 1.77
C HIS A 110 6.87 -22.22 0.99
N TRP A 111 6.79 -21.43 -0.08
CA TRP A 111 5.60 -21.38 -0.93
C TRP A 111 5.42 -22.68 -1.71
N LYS A 112 4.27 -23.32 -1.49
CA LYS A 112 3.80 -24.46 -2.27
C LYS A 112 3.18 -23.96 -3.57
N ASN A 113 3.58 -24.56 -4.67
CA ASN A 113 2.97 -24.34 -5.99
C ASN A 113 3.21 -25.59 -6.84
N PRO A 114 2.31 -26.59 -6.78
CA PRO A 114 2.48 -27.85 -7.50
C PRO A 114 2.57 -27.67 -9.03
N SER A 115 1.92 -26.65 -9.58
CA SER A 115 1.93 -26.38 -11.02
C SER A 115 3.25 -25.76 -11.51
N GLY A 116 3.95 -25.06 -10.61
CA GLY A 116 5.11 -24.22 -10.93
C GLY A 116 4.77 -22.94 -11.71
N ASN A 117 3.49 -22.69 -12.01
CA ASN A 117 3.02 -21.50 -12.71
C ASN A 117 2.68 -20.39 -11.72
N TYR A 118 3.19 -19.18 -11.98
CA TYR A 118 2.81 -17.96 -11.28
C TYR A 118 2.11 -17.04 -12.26
N HIS A 119 0.89 -16.64 -11.93
CA HIS A 119 0.15 -15.60 -12.62
C HIS A 119 0.63 -14.25 -12.09
N ILE A 120 1.02 -13.34 -12.97
CA ILE A 120 1.59 -12.05 -12.57
C ILE A 120 0.80 -10.89 -13.17
N GLY A 121 0.70 -9.83 -12.37
CA GLY A 121 0.07 -8.57 -12.72
C GLY A 121 0.81 -7.39 -12.09
N ILE A 122 0.37 -6.18 -12.39
CA ILE A 122 0.93 -4.94 -11.81
C ILE A 122 -0.17 -3.94 -11.53
N LYS A 123 -0.08 -3.24 -10.39
CA LYS A 123 -1.01 -2.18 -10.02
C LYS A 123 -0.29 -0.95 -9.51
N ALA A 124 -0.65 0.23 -9.99
CA ALA A 124 -0.14 1.47 -9.42
C ALA A 124 -0.86 1.75 -8.10
N LEU A 125 -0.11 1.87 -6.99
CA LEU A 125 -0.66 2.12 -5.66
C LEU A 125 -1.54 3.38 -5.64
N LYS A 126 -1.12 4.43 -6.36
CA LYS A 126 -1.86 5.70 -6.51
C LYS A 126 -3.29 5.51 -7.07
N GLN A 127 -3.55 4.43 -7.79
CA GLN A 127 -4.88 4.17 -8.39
C GLN A 127 -5.86 3.51 -7.42
N ILE A 128 -5.37 2.92 -6.31
CA ILE A 128 -6.19 2.07 -5.42
C ILE A 128 -6.29 2.60 -3.99
N ILE A 129 -5.44 3.56 -3.59
CA ILE A 129 -5.52 4.15 -2.26
C ILE A 129 -6.20 5.53 -2.29
N PRO A 130 -6.83 5.96 -1.18
CA PRO A 130 -7.41 7.30 -1.07
C PRO A 130 -6.39 8.41 -1.36
N THR A 131 -6.84 9.48 -2.00
CA THR A 131 -5.98 10.63 -2.36
C THR A 131 -5.23 11.19 -1.15
N SER A 132 -5.90 11.33 0.00
CA SER A 132 -5.29 11.83 1.23
C SER A 132 -4.20 10.91 1.80
N ALA A 133 -4.34 9.59 1.65
CA ALA A 133 -3.31 8.62 2.02
C ALA A 133 -2.10 8.71 1.07
N PHE A 134 -2.35 8.86 -0.23
CA PHE A 134 -1.29 9.05 -1.22
C PHE A 134 -0.51 10.35 -0.99
N GLU A 135 -1.19 11.46 -0.67
CA GLU A 135 -0.52 12.74 -0.35
C GLU A 135 0.40 12.62 0.87
N ARG A 136 -0.02 11.89 1.91
CA ARG A 136 0.81 11.61 3.08
C ARG A 136 2.05 10.80 2.71
N LEU A 137 1.87 9.73 1.92
CA LEU A 137 2.96 8.87 1.46
C LEU A 137 3.95 9.66 0.57
N SER A 138 3.43 10.44 -0.38
CA SER A 138 4.21 11.25 -1.31
C SER A 138 5.04 12.30 -0.58
N LYS A 139 4.47 12.96 0.43
CA LYS A 139 5.20 13.89 1.29
C LYS A 139 6.34 13.20 2.05
N GLU A 140 6.07 12.04 2.64
CA GLU A 140 7.08 11.30 3.39
C GLU A 140 8.24 10.83 2.49
N ARG A 141 7.94 10.35 1.29
CA ARG A 141 8.95 9.96 0.30
C ARG A 141 9.78 11.14 -0.16
N ARG A 142 9.15 12.31 -0.38
CA ARG A 142 9.85 13.55 -0.70
C ARG A 142 10.86 13.89 0.40
N GLU A 143 10.41 13.93 1.65
CA GLU A 143 11.23 14.34 2.80
C GLU A 143 12.35 13.35 3.13
N LYS A 144 12.08 12.04 3.04
CA LYS A 144 13.03 10.99 3.47
C LYS A 144 13.94 10.46 2.37
N ILE A 145 13.50 10.51 1.11
CA ILE A 145 14.22 9.88 -0.02
C ILE A 145 14.73 10.95 -0.98
N PHE A 146 13.83 11.81 -1.49
CA PHE A 146 14.20 12.77 -2.53
C PHE A 146 15.06 13.92 -2.00
N GLU A 147 14.60 14.63 -0.98
CA GLU A 147 15.25 15.86 -0.50
C GLU A 147 16.69 15.65 0.02
N PRO A 148 17.02 14.57 0.77
CA PRO A 148 18.39 14.35 1.23
C PRO A 148 19.38 14.16 0.07
N GLU A 149 19.07 13.25 -0.85
CA GLU A 149 19.92 12.96 -2.01
C GLU A 149 19.99 14.15 -2.98
N HIS A 150 18.86 14.81 -3.20
CA HIS A 150 18.79 15.97 -4.10
C HIS A 150 19.61 17.15 -3.56
N ARG A 151 19.54 17.42 -2.26
CA ARG A 151 20.31 18.51 -1.63
C ARG A 151 21.82 18.28 -1.74
N LEU A 152 22.26 17.02 -1.57
CA LEU A 152 23.66 16.65 -1.76
C LEU A 152 24.09 16.85 -3.22
N ALA A 153 23.32 16.33 -4.18
CA ALA A 153 23.61 16.48 -5.60
C ALA A 153 23.67 17.97 -6.04
N LEU A 154 22.74 18.80 -5.54
CA LEU A 154 22.71 20.23 -5.83
C LEU A 154 23.90 20.95 -5.20
N ALA A 155 24.28 20.62 -3.96
CA ALA A 155 25.46 21.18 -3.31
C ALA A 155 26.75 20.84 -4.06
N GLU A 156 26.91 19.59 -4.50
CA GLU A 156 28.06 19.15 -5.32
C GLU A 156 28.12 19.86 -6.68
N ALA A 157 26.99 19.97 -7.38
CA ALA A 157 26.92 20.68 -8.65
C ALA A 157 27.27 22.17 -8.49
N GLN A 158 26.75 22.81 -7.44
CA GLN A 158 27.04 24.21 -7.13
C GLN A 158 28.51 24.40 -6.73
N GLN A 159 29.10 23.45 -6.00
CA GLN A 159 30.52 23.47 -5.66
C GLN A 159 31.39 23.42 -6.93
N ARG A 160 31.12 22.49 -7.85
CA ARG A 160 31.87 22.38 -9.12
C ARG A 160 31.81 23.67 -9.94
N LEU A 161 30.62 24.27 -10.03
CA LEU A 161 30.45 25.57 -10.70
C LEU A 161 31.29 26.67 -10.04
N ASN A 162 31.24 26.77 -8.71
CA ASN A 162 31.96 27.79 -7.96
C ASN A 162 33.48 27.61 -8.04
N GLU A 163 33.97 26.38 -7.95
CA GLU A 163 35.38 26.03 -8.12
C GLU A 163 35.88 26.42 -9.51
N HIS A 164 35.09 26.16 -10.56
CA HIS A 164 35.42 26.54 -11.93
C HIS A 164 35.45 28.07 -12.13
N ILE A 165 34.48 28.79 -11.55
CA ILE A 165 34.46 30.26 -11.56
C ILE A 165 35.69 30.83 -10.85
N SER A 166 36.06 30.27 -9.69
CA SER A 166 37.20 30.71 -8.90
C SER A 166 38.54 30.42 -9.60
N LYS A 167 38.67 29.24 -10.21
CA LYS A 167 39.89 28.81 -10.91
C LYS A 167 40.12 29.57 -12.22
N TYR A 168 39.04 29.98 -12.91
CA TYR A 168 39.11 30.69 -14.18
C TYR A 168 38.32 32.01 -14.15
N PRO A 169 38.78 33.06 -13.43
CA PRO A 169 38.09 34.34 -13.36
C PRO A 169 37.95 35.03 -14.74
N SER A 170 38.89 34.78 -15.64
CA SER A 170 38.87 35.24 -17.04
C SER A 170 39.00 34.03 -17.98
N PRO A 171 37.88 33.33 -18.25
CA PRO A 171 37.91 32.08 -19.01
C PRO A 171 38.11 32.31 -20.51
N ASN A 172 38.85 31.40 -21.15
CA ASN A 172 38.84 31.24 -22.61
C ASN A 172 37.51 30.62 -23.09
N GLU A 173 37.32 30.46 -24.40
CA GLU A 173 36.06 29.95 -24.96
C GLU A 173 35.69 28.55 -24.46
N GLU A 174 36.66 27.64 -24.35
CA GLU A 174 36.42 26.28 -23.83
C GLU A 174 35.98 26.30 -22.36
N GLN A 175 36.61 27.15 -21.55
CA GLN A 175 36.28 27.31 -20.14
C GLN A 175 34.93 28.02 -19.94
N LYS A 176 34.51 28.89 -20.87
CA LYS A 176 33.15 29.45 -20.87
C LYS A 176 32.11 28.38 -21.13
N LEU A 177 32.34 27.54 -22.14
CA LEU A 177 31.43 26.43 -22.47
C LEU A 177 31.26 25.48 -21.28
N MET A 178 32.38 25.10 -20.64
CA MET A 178 32.35 24.25 -19.44
C MET A 178 31.61 24.91 -18.26
N ARG A 179 31.71 26.24 -18.10
CA ARG A 179 30.96 26.98 -17.09
C ARG A 179 29.46 26.94 -17.37
N GLU A 180 29.07 27.15 -18.63
CA GLU A 180 27.67 27.07 -19.06
C GLU A 180 27.10 25.67 -18.85
N GLU A 181 27.90 24.63 -19.06
CA GLU A 181 27.54 23.24 -18.78
C GLU A 181 27.29 23.01 -17.28
N PHE A 182 28.21 23.46 -16.40
CA PHE A 182 28.00 23.36 -14.95
C PHE A 182 26.78 24.16 -14.46
N GLN A 183 26.56 25.35 -15.00
CA GLN A 183 25.37 26.14 -14.73
C GLN A 183 24.10 25.39 -15.17
N SER A 184 24.13 24.77 -16.36
CA SER A 184 23.01 23.99 -16.88
C SER A 184 22.69 22.78 -15.99
N PHE A 185 23.69 22.12 -15.41
CA PHE A 185 23.46 21.05 -14.42
C PHE A 185 22.77 21.56 -13.15
N VAL A 186 23.21 22.70 -12.61
CA VAL A 186 22.57 23.32 -11.44
C VAL A 186 21.12 23.71 -11.74
N ASP A 187 20.87 24.31 -12.89
CA ASP A 187 19.52 24.74 -13.28
C ASP A 187 18.59 23.55 -13.55
N ALA A 188 19.11 22.48 -14.16
CA ALA A 188 18.37 21.23 -14.33
C ALA A 188 17.97 20.63 -12.98
N LEU A 189 18.87 20.59 -11.99
CA LEU A 189 18.57 20.10 -10.65
C LEU A 189 17.48 20.95 -9.96
N LYS A 190 17.58 22.28 -10.02
CA LYS A 190 16.54 23.18 -9.49
C LYS A 190 15.17 22.96 -10.16
N GLU A 191 15.15 22.73 -11.46
CA GLU A 191 13.90 22.44 -12.18
C GLU A 191 13.32 21.07 -11.81
N VAL A 192 14.15 20.07 -11.53
CA VAL A 192 13.71 18.75 -11.02
C VAL A 192 13.04 18.91 -9.65
N GLU A 193 13.63 19.67 -8.73
CA GLU A 193 13.02 19.94 -7.41
C GLU A 193 11.67 20.66 -7.54
N LYS A 194 11.62 21.70 -8.38
CA LYS A 194 10.41 22.49 -8.61
C LYS A 194 9.27 21.68 -9.22
N LYS A 195 9.59 20.74 -10.12
CA LYS A 195 8.63 19.88 -10.82
C LYS A 195 8.50 18.50 -10.19
N TYR A 196 9.00 18.31 -8.97
CA TYR A 196 8.93 17.03 -8.29
C TYR A 196 7.48 16.55 -8.18
N ASN A 197 7.23 15.34 -8.65
CA ASN A 197 5.94 14.67 -8.60
C ASN A 197 6.18 13.19 -8.38
N ASP A 198 5.73 12.66 -7.24
CA ASP A 198 5.83 11.24 -6.94
C ASP A 198 4.81 10.45 -7.78
N PRO A 199 5.27 9.55 -8.68
CA PRO A 199 4.36 8.69 -9.43
C PRO A 199 3.71 7.61 -8.55
N GLY A 200 4.24 7.36 -7.35
CA GLY A 200 3.81 6.27 -6.49
C GLY A 200 4.50 4.94 -6.80
N ALA A 201 4.29 3.95 -5.93
CA ALA A 201 4.74 2.59 -6.17
C ALA A 201 3.93 1.94 -7.29
N PHE A 202 4.60 1.16 -8.13
CA PHE A 202 3.96 0.08 -8.87
C PHE A 202 4.18 -1.20 -8.09
N LEU A 203 3.10 -1.92 -7.78
CA LEU A 203 3.12 -3.15 -7.00
C LEU A 203 3.04 -4.34 -7.96
N ASP A 204 4.02 -5.24 -7.90
CA ASP A 204 3.88 -6.52 -8.59
C ASP A 204 2.90 -7.40 -7.82
N CYS A 205 1.96 -8.01 -8.53
CA CYS A 205 0.97 -8.92 -7.96
C CYS A 205 1.28 -10.33 -8.46
N ILE A 206 1.30 -11.30 -7.55
CA ILE A 206 1.63 -12.68 -7.83
C ILE A 206 0.49 -13.55 -7.34
N VAL A 207 -0.05 -14.39 -8.21
CA VAL A 207 -1.15 -15.30 -7.90
C VAL A 207 -0.75 -16.72 -8.30
N TRP A 208 -1.01 -17.69 -7.43
CA TRP A 208 -0.78 -19.10 -7.72
C TRP A 208 -1.74 -19.98 -6.93
N ASN A 209 -1.84 -21.25 -7.32
CA ASN A 209 -2.56 -22.24 -6.55
C ASN A 209 -1.56 -23.07 -5.73
N ASP A 210 -1.76 -23.17 -4.43
CA ASP A 210 -0.84 -23.85 -3.51
C ASP A 210 -1.04 -25.38 -3.42
N GLY A 211 -2.05 -25.89 -4.13
CA GLY A 211 -2.53 -27.26 -4.11
C GLY A 211 -3.91 -27.39 -3.47
N ASP A 212 -4.30 -26.43 -2.63
CA ASP A 212 -5.57 -26.43 -1.89
C ASP A 212 -6.43 -25.22 -2.29
N THR A 213 -5.85 -24.02 -2.35
CA THR A 213 -6.55 -22.78 -2.70
C THR A 213 -5.70 -21.85 -3.56
N TRP A 214 -6.35 -20.83 -4.11
CA TRP A 214 -5.68 -19.73 -4.78
C TRP A 214 -5.17 -18.72 -3.76
N ILE A 215 -3.90 -18.33 -3.93
CA ILE A 215 -3.18 -17.41 -3.06
C ILE A 215 -2.70 -16.25 -3.91
N ALA A 216 -2.81 -15.04 -3.37
CA ALA A 216 -2.23 -13.82 -3.90
C ALA A 216 -1.19 -13.26 -2.92
N CYS A 217 -0.12 -12.71 -3.48
CA CYS A 217 0.86 -11.90 -2.76
C CYS A 217 1.10 -10.63 -3.57
N ILE A 218 1.01 -9.48 -2.90
CA ILE A 218 1.30 -8.18 -3.49
C ILE A 218 2.66 -7.73 -2.96
N ASP A 219 3.58 -7.33 -3.83
CA ASP A 219 4.91 -6.86 -3.45
C ASP A 219 4.83 -5.46 -2.79
N THR A 220 4.48 -5.43 -1.51
CA THR A 220 4.47 -4.22 -0.68
C THR A 220 5.88 -3.81 -0.24
N SER A 221 6.91 -4.62 -0.49
CA SER A 221 8.31 -4.26 -0.22
C SER A 221 8.86 -3.25 -1.24
N GLU A 222 8.24 -3.18 -2.42
CA GLU A 222 8.69 -2.40 -3.60
C GLU A 222 10.07 -2.83 -4.15
N GLN A 223 10.66 -3.88 -3.59
CA GLN A 223 12.02 -4.36 -3.83
C GLN A 223 12.06 -5.81 -4.33
N GLY A 224 10.92 -6.50 -4.44
CA GLY A 224 10.85 -7.91 -4.81
C GLY A 224 11.08 -8.89 -3.66
N GLU A 225 11.04 -8.44 -2.42
CA GLU A 225 11.22 -9.27 -1.21
C GLU A 225 9.87 -9.82 -0.73
N LEU A 226 9.35 -10.82 -1.47
CA LEU A 226 8.00 -11.36 -1.22
C LEU A 226 7.87 -12.09 0.12
N ASP A 227 8.98 -12.49 0.74
CA ASP A 227 8.98 -13.11 2.09
C ASP A 227 8.53 -12.11 3.19
N GLN A 228 8.62 -10.80 2.90
CA GLN A 228 8.16 -9.74 3.79
C GLN A 228 6.69 -9.34 3.53
N CYS A 229 6.07 -9.92 2.51
CA CYS A 229 4.72 -9.57 2.06
C CYS A 229 3.71 -10.60 2.55
N LYS A 230 2.48 -10.16 2.83
CA LYS A 230 1.41 -11.05 3.30
C LYS A 230 0.80 -11.81 2.12
N CYS A 231 0.75 -13.13 2.24
CA CYS A 231 -0.06 -13.98 1.36
C CYS A 231 -1.51 -13.94 1.83
N LEU A 232 -2.43 -13.74 0.89
CA LEU A 232 -3.88 -13.68 1.13
C LEU A 232 -4.61 -14.62 0.17
N THR A 233 -5.79 -15.07 0.58
CA THR A 233 -6.78 -15.73 -0.30
C THR A 233 -8.05 -14.88 -0.31
N ASN A 234 -9.13 -15.36 -0.91
CA ASN A 234 -10.40 -14.65 -0.91
C ASN A 234 -10.83 -14.31 0.53
N TYR A 235 -11.30 -13.07 0.73
CA TYR A 235 -11.65 -12.59 2.06
C TYR A 235 -12.72 -13.45 2.73
N ILE A 236 -13.68 -13.96 1.97
CA ILE A 236 -14.76 -14.83 2.49
C ILE A 236 -14.24 -16.14 3.10
N ASP A 237 -13.08 -16.63 2.67
CA ASP A 237 -12.53 -17.91 3.13
C ASP A 237 -11.66 -17.76 4.38
N SER A 238 -10.91 -16.66 4.48
CA SER A 238 -9.90 -16.44 5.52
C SER A 238 -10.23 -15.32 6.51
N HIS A 239 -11.03 -14.34 6.08
CA HIS A 239 -11.23 -13.04 6.73
C HIS A 239 -9.92 -12.29 6.99
N GLU A 240 -8.87 -12.62 6.24
CA GLU A 240 -7.56 -11.97 6.35
C GLU A 240 -7.46 -10.76 5.42
N PHE A 241 -6.74 -9.76 5.91
CA PHE A 241 -6.41 -8.53 5.21
C PHE A 241 -4.98 -8.13 5.58
N ALA A 242 -4.43 -7.16 4.87
CA ALA A 242 -3.09 -6.62 5.10
C ALA A 242 -3.09 -5.10 4.97
N THR A 243 -1.94 -4.47 5.16
CA THR A 243 -1.74 -3.02 4.94
C THR A 243 -0.65 -2.80 3.91
N PHE A 244 -0.75 -1.78 3.05
CA PHE A 244 0.31 -1.47 2.09
C PHE A 244 1.57 -0.97 2.78
N SER A 245 1.43 -0.04 3.73
CA SER A 245 2.54 0.39 4.58
C SER A 245 2.04 0.94 5.92
N ALA A 246 2.94 1.07 6.88
CA ALA A 246 2.63 1.73 8.15
C ALA A 246 2.32 3.23 7.99
N ILE A 247 2.70 3.83 6.85
CA ILE A 247 2.58 5.27 6.57
C ILE A 247 1.18 5.57 6.03
N ASP A 248 0.74 4.80 5.03
CA ASP A 248 -0.59 4.97 4.46
C ASP A 248 -1.68 4.48 5.41
N MET A 249 -1.41 3.48 6.28
CA MET A 249 -2.41 2.85 7.15
C MET A 249 -3.64 2.36 6.36
N VAL A 250 -3.47 2.08 5.08
CA VAL A 250 -4.54 1.63 4.19
C VAL A 250 -4.54 0.12 4.22
N THR A 251 -5.66 -0.45 4.66
CA THR A 251 -5.90 -1.88 4.61
C THR A 251 -6.36 -2.33 3.24
N TYR A 252 -5.98 -3.53 2.84
CA TYR A 252 -6.51 -4.19 1.67
C TYR A 252 -6.83 -5.66 1.95
N SER A 253 -7.85 -6.16 1.25
CA SER A 253 -8.10 -7.59 1.06
C SER A 253 -8.05 -7.93 -0.44
N VAL A 254 -8.23 -9.20 -0.79
CA VAL A 254 -8.23 -9.64 -2.19
C VAL A 254 -9.42 -10.53 -2.52
N GLN A 255 -9.81 -10.50 -3.79
CA GLN A 255 -10.65 -11.53 -4.43
C GLN A 255 -9.92 -12.04 -5.68
N ILE A 256 -9.84 -13.36 -5.83
CA ILE A 256 -9.12 -14.02 -6.91
C ILE A 256 -10.13 -14.66 -7.85
N HIS A 257 -10.32 -14.04 -9.01
CA HIS A 257 -11.19 -14.51 -10.07
C HIS A 257 -10.35 -15.19 -11.16
N HIS A 258 -9.78 -16.35 -10.82
CA HIS A 258 -8.87 -17.09 -11.70
C HIS A 258 -9.47 -17.35 -13.10
N GLU A 259 -10.75 -17.71 -13.16
CA GLU A 259 -11.43 -18.09 -14.42
C GLU A 259 -11.44 -16.98 -15.47
N ILE A 260 -11.34 -15.72 -15.01
CA ILE A 260 -11.28 -14.52 -15.85
C ILE A 260 -9.92 -13.81 -15.77
N ASN A 261 -8.92 -14.43 -15.12
CA ASN A 261 -7.59 -13.88 -14.90
C ASN A 261 -7.59 -12.49 -14.24
N ILE A 262 -8.44 -12.27 -13.23
CA ILE A 262 -8.46 -11.04 -12.45
C ILE A 262 -8.09 -11.31 -11.00
N LEU A 263 -7.16 -10.51 -10.48
CA LEU A 263 -7.01 -10.27 -9.04
C LEU A 263 -7.65 -8.92 -8.71
N GLU A 264 -8.64 -8.92 -7.84
CA GLU A 264 -9.34 -7.72 -7.35
C GLU A 264 -8.73 -7.34 -5.99
N ILE A 265 -8.11 -6.16 -5.90
CA ILE A 265 -7.58 -5.61 -4.65
C ILE A 265 -8.63 -4.70 -4.04
N VAL A 266 -9.16 -5.07 -2.87
CA VAL A 266 -10.26 -4.35 -2.24
C VAL A 266 -9.71 -3.44 -1.16
N VAL A 267 -9.97 -2.13 -1.28
CA VAL A 267 -9.54 -1.09 -0.35
C VAL A 267 -10.76 -0.32 0.13
N ALA A 268 -10.79 0.05 1.40
CA ALA A 268 -11.78 1.00 1.92
C ALA A 268 -11.33 2.42 1.59
N GLY A 269 -12.13 3.19 0.85
CA GLY A 269 -11.68 4.51 0.43
C GLY A 269 -12.76 5.42 -0.16
N GLU A 270 -12.73 6.68 0.28
CA GLU A 270 -13.38 7.79 -0.42
C GLU A 270 -12.58 8.07 -1.71
N TYR A 271 -13.17 7.75 -2.86
CA TYR A 271 -12.62 8.08 -4.18
C TYR A 271 -12.87 9.55 -4.55
#